data_AF-A0A658NZ96-F1
#
_entry.id   AF-A0A658NZ96-F1
#
_cell.length_a   1.000
_cell.length_b   1.000
_cell.length_c   1.000
_cell.angle_alpha   90.00
_cell.angle_beta   90.00
_cell.angle_gamma   90.00
#
_symmetry.space_group_name_H-M   'P 1'
#
loop_
_entity.id
_entity.type
_entity.pdbx_description
1 polymer ?
#
loop_
_entity_poly.entity_id
_entity_poly.type
_entity_poly.pdbx_seq_one_letter_code
_entity_poly.pdbx_strand_id
1 'polypeptide(L)'
;RCRVGSVETDGNSHDLRLRYVSEQGRQVEEFFDLVVLSVGLQTPPEALQLAETLGISLTADRFAATPDFAPVRTSREGVFTCGAFAGPK
;
A
#
# COMPACT_ATOMS: atom_id res chain seq x y z
N ARG A 1 -17.96 2.00 -6.98
CA ARG A 1 -16.59 1.53 -6.64
C ARG A 1 -15.89 1.16 -7.94
N CYS A 2 -15.05 2.04 -8.46
CA CYS A 2 -14.38 1.83 -9.73
C CYS A 2 -12.98 1.24 -9.47
N ARG A 3 -12.65 0.12 -10.11
CA ARG A 3 -11.29 -0.44 -10.12
C ARG A 3 -10.82 -0.37 -11.57
N VAL A 4 -9.70 0.31 -11.80
CA VAL A 4 -9.01 0.26 -13.08
C VAL A 4 -8.44 -1.15 -13.23
N GLY A 5 -8.92 -1.89 -14.22
CA GLY A 5 -8.56 -3.30 -14.41
C GLY A 5 -7.18 -3.50 -15.04
N SER A 6 -6.76 -2.55 -15.88
CA SER A 6 -5.45 -2.54 -16.55
C SER A 6 -5.10 -1.11 -16.98
N VAL A 7 -3.80 -0.84 -17.07
CA VAL A 7 -3.24 0.31 -17.79
C VAL A 7 -2.41 -0.29 -18.92
N GLU A 8 -2.78 0.02 -20.16
CA GLU A 8 -2.15 -0.57 -21.35
C GLU A 8 -1.55 0.54 -22.20
N THR A 9 -0.39 0.31 -22.80
CA THR A 9 0.21 1.27 -23.75
C THR A 9 -0.43 1.11 -25.11
N ASP A 10 -0.84 2.21 -25.74
CA ASP A 10 -1.27 2.19 -27.14
C ASP A 10 -0.02 2.11 -28.03
N GLY A 11 0.15 0.98 -28.71
CA GLY A 11 1.44 0.47 -29.18
C GLY A 11 2.35 1.46 -29.93
N ASN A 12 1.79 2.48 -30.60
CA ASN A 12 2.54 3.47 -31.37
C ASN A 12 2.49 4.92 -30.82
N SER A 13 1.47 5.32 -30.06
CA SER A 13 1.32 6.74 -29.65
C SER A 13 1.97 7.07 -28.30
N HIS A 14 2.49 6.05 -27.58
CA HIS A 14 2.93 6.15 -26.17
C HIS A 14 1.82 6.53 -25.18
N ASP A 15 0.58 6.70 -25.62
CA ASP A 15 -0.54 7.01 -24.75
C ASP A 15 -0.92 5.81 -23.88
N LEU A 16 -1.42 6.10 -22.67
CA LEU A 16 -1.88 5.10 -21.71
C LEU A 16 -3.39 4.97 -21.81
N ARG A 17 -3.83 3.78 -22.20
CA ARG A 17 -5.24 3.41 -22.34
C ARG A 17 -5.78 2.84 -21.02
N LEU A 18 -6.82 3.47 -20.50
CA LEU A 18 -7.50 3.07 -19.26
C LEU A 18 -8.93 2.63 -19.55
N ARG A 19 -9.31 1.49 -18.97
CA ARG A 19 -10.69 0.99 -18.99
C ARG A 19 -11.26 0.98 -17.59
N TYR A 20 -12.37 1.68 -17.40
CA TYR A 20 -13.01 1.83 -16.10
C TYR A 20 -14.52 2.02 -16.23
N VAL A 21 -15.24 1.95 -15.10
CA VAL A 21 -16.69 2.19 -15.04
C VAL A 21 -16.95 3.60 -14.51
N SER A 22 -17.56 4.45 -15.31
CA SER A 22 -17.97 5.80 -14.91
C SER A 22 -18.96 5.78 -13.73
N GLU A 23 -19.17 6.93 -13.10
CA GLU A 23 -20.14 7.06 -12.01
C GLU A 23 -21.58 6.73 -12.44
N GLN A 24 -21.88 6.85 -13.73
CA GLN A 24 -23.16 6.48 -14.33
C GLN A 24 -23.28 4.98 -14.64
N GLY A 25 -22.30 4.16 -14.23
CA GLY A 25 -22.28 2.72 -14.46
C GLY A 25 -21.92 2.30 -15.88
N ARG A 26 -21.53 3.23 -16.74
CA ARG A 26 -21.10 2.93 -18.12
C ARG A 26 -19.62 2.58 -18.16
N GLN A 27 -19.27 1.57 -18.94
CA GLN A 27 -17.89 1.25 -19.26
C GLN A 27 -17.31 2.33 -20.19
N VAL A 28 -16.18 2.89 -19.81
CA VAL A 28 -15.48 3.97 -20.52
C VAL A 28 -14.06 3.53 -20.81
N GLU A 29 -13.56 3.96 -21.97
CA GLU A 29 -12.18 3.80 -22.40
C GLU A 29 -11.62 5.17 -22.77
N GLU A 30 -10.51 5.55 -22.14
CA GLU A 30 -9.86 6.86 -22.29
C GLU A 30 -8.35 6.72 -22.40
N PHE A 31 -7.72 7.70 -23.06
CA PHE A 31 -6.28 7.76 -23.29
C PHE A 31 -5.68 8.95 -22.55
N PHE A 32 -4.54 8.72 -21.89
CA PHE A 32 -3.84 9.71 -21.07
C PHE A 32 -2.35 9.70 -21.38
N ASP A 33 -1.71 10.87 -21.37
CA ASP A 33 -0.25 10.96 -21.51
C ASP A 33 0.49 10.44 -20.25
N LEU A 34 -0.15 10.48 -19.07
CA LEU A 34 0.44 10.08 -17.81
C LEU A 34 -0.63 9.54 -16.84
N VAL A 35 -0.30 8.44 -16.16
CA VAL A 35 -1.14 7.83 -15.13
C VAL A 35 -0.35 7.72 -13.83
N VAL A 36 -0.88 8.30 -12.75
CA VAL A 36 -0.26 8.25 -11.41
C VAL A 36 -0.98 7.21 -10.56
N LEU A 37 -0.28 6.14 -10.21
CA LEU A 37 -0.80 5.09 -9.33
C LEU A 37 -0.55 5.46 -7.86
N SER A 38 -1.61 5.88 -7.16
CA SER A 38 -1.56 6.17 -5.71
C SER A 38 -1.61 4.87 -4.90
N VAL A 39 -0.50 4.13 -4.89
CA VAL A 39 -0.38 2.84 -4.19
C VAL A 39 -0.31 3.02 -2.67
N GLY A 40 -0.75 1.98 -1.94
CA GLY A 40 -0.66 1.94 -0.48
C GLY A 40 0.75 1.65 0.03
N LEU A 41 0.95 1.84 1.33
CA LEU A 41 2.21 1.54 2.01
C LEU A 41 2.30 0.05 2.37
N GLN A 42 3.49 -0.54 2.23
CA GLN A 42 3.80 -1.88 2.69
C GLN A 42 5.13 -1.91 3.42
N THR A 43 5.24 -2.77 4.43
CA THR A 43 6.49 -2.99 5.16
C THR A 43 7.52 -3.69 4.27
N PRO A 44 8.77 -3.18 4.18
CA PRO A 44 9.81 -3.79 3.37
C PRO A 44 10.29 -5.13 3.98
N PRO A 45 10.79 -6.09 3.18
CA PRO A 45 11.20 -7.41 3.65
C PRO A 45 12.24 -7.37 4.80
N GLU A 46 13.17 -6.42 4.76
CA GLU A 46 14.21 -6.25 5.76
C GLU A 46 13.64 -5.88 7.14
N ALA A 47 12.56 -5.09 7.16
CA ALA A 47 11.88 -4.75 8.41
C ALA A 47 11.12 -5.95 9.00
N LEU A 48 10.62 -6.86 8.16
CA LEU A 48 10.00 -8.11 8.61
C LEU A 48 11.04 -9.06 9.22
N GLN A 49 12.20 -9.21 8.57
CA GLN A 49 13.32 -10.00 9.10
C GLN A 49 13.82 -9.44 10.43
N LEU A 50 13.90 -8.10 10.55
CA LEU A 50 14.27 -7.46 11.80
C LEU A 50 13.23 -7.71 12.90
N ALA A 51 11.95 -7.66 12.58
CA ALA A 51 10.88 -7.97 13.54
C ALA A 51 10.98 -9.42 14.02
N GLU A 52 11.22 -10.38 13.13
CA GLU A 52 11.45 -11.79 13.47
C GLU A 52 12.68 -11.96 14.37
N THR A 53 13.81 -11.36 13.98
CA THR A 53 15.07 -11.42 14.75
C THR A 53 14.91 -10.84 16.17
N LEU A 54 14.12 -9.78 16.30
CA LEU A 54 13.86 -9.15 17.59
C LEU A 54 12.76 -9.87 18.37
N GLY A 55 11.91 -10.69 17.75
CA GLY A 55 10.74 -11.30 18.37
C GLY A 55 9.58 -10.32 18.56
N ILE A 56 9.42 -9.37 17.64
CA ILE A 56 8.32 -8.40 17.62
C ILE A 56 7.13 -8.97 16.84
N SER A 57 5.94 -8.86 17.41
CA SER A 57 4.70 -9.29 16.78
C SER A 57 4.25 -8.27 15.73
N LEU A 58 3.65 -8.76 14.64
CA LEU A 58 3.14 -7.94 13.55
C LEU A 58 1.61 -8.00 13.47
N THR A 59 0.99 -6.95 12.91
CA THR A 59 -0.42 -6.93 12.53
C THR A 59 -0.68 -7.79 11.29
N ALA A 60 -1.95 -8.02 10.94
CA ALA A 60 -2.32 -8.75 9.72
C ALA A 60 -1.78 -8.09 8.43
N ASP A 61 -1.67 -6.76 8.42
CA ASP A 61 -1.11 -5.98 7.31
C ASP A 61 0.44 -5.89 7.37
N ARG A 62 1.08 -6.61 8.30
CA ARG A 62 2.53 -6.72 8.48
C ARG A 62 3.22 -5.44 8.98
N PHE A 63 2.54 -4.64 9.80
CA PHE A 63 3.14 -3.52 10.55
C PHE A 63 3.46 -3.95 11.98
N ALA A 64 4.25 -3.17 12.72
CA ALA A 64 4.49 -3.43 14.14
C ALA A 64 3.17 -3.45 14.93
N ALA A 65 2.89 -4.53 15.64
CA ALA A 65 1.74 -4.58 16.54
C ALA A 65 2.02 -3.74 17.79
N THR A 66 1.15 -2.76 18.05
CA THR A 66 1.23 -1.88 19.22
C THR A 66 -0.10 -1.88 19.97
N PRO A 67 -0.12 -1.83 21.31
CA PRO A 67 -1.36 -1.67 22.07
C PRO A 67 -2.02 -0.31 21.82
N ASP A 68 -3.35 -0.25 21.85
CA ASP A 68 -4.13 0.97 21.62
C ASP A 68 -3.74 2.12 22.54
N PHE A 69 -3.43 1.81 23.81
CA PHE A 69 -3.05 2.80 24.81
C PHE A 69 -1.53 3.04 24.92
N ALA A 70 -0.73 2.42 24.04
CA ALA A 70 0.72 2.58 23.99
C ALA A 70 1.24 2.43 22.54
N PRO A 71 0.91 3.38 21.64
CA PRO A 71 1.02 3.23 20.18
C PRO A 71 2.45 3.18 19.62
N VAL A 72 3.46 3.25 20.47
CA VAL A 72 4.88 3.15 20.12
C VAL A 72 5.56 1.94 20.75
N ARG A 73 4.88 1.26 21.69
CA ARG A 73 5.43 0.10 22.39
C ARG A 73 5.14 -1.15 21.58
N THR A 74 6.17 -1.90 21.26
CA THR A 74 6.01 -3.19 20.57
C THR A 74 5.57 -4.28 21.55
N SER A 75 5.35 -5.51 21.07
CA SER A 75 5.12 -6.66 21.95
C SER A 75 6.34 -7.08 22.77
N ARG A 76 7.54 -6.59 22.42
CA ARG A 76 8.77 -6.86 23.15
C ARG A 76 9.13 -5.69 24.07
N GLU A 77 9.26 -6.00 25.36
CA GLU A 77 9.68 -5.01 26.36
C GLU A 77 11.07 -4.42 26.02
N GLY A 78 11.22 -3.11 26.25
CA GLY A 78 12.44 -2.37 25.91
C GLY A 78 12.61 -2.07 24.42
N VAL A 79 11.70 -2.51 23.54
CA VAL A 79 11.74 -2.18 22.10
C VAL A 79 10.52 -1.37 21.67
N PHE A 80 10.81 -0.30 20.94
CA PHE A 80 9.84 0.69 20.49
C PHE A 80 9.88 0.80 18.98
N THR A 81 8.75 1.18 18.38
CA THR A 81 8.59 1.43 16.95
C THR A 81 8.28 2.90 16.69
N CYS A 82 8.66 3.41 15.53
CA CYS A 82 8.36 4.77 15.09
C CYS A 82 8.18 4.83 13.57
N GLY A 83 7.58 5.93 13.09
CA GLY A 83 7.41 6.19 11.66
C GLY A 83 6.43 5.22 10.98
N ALA A 84 6.71 4.94 9.71
CA ALA A 84 5.88 4.14 8.80
C ALA A 84 5.69 2.68 9.25
N PHE A 85 6.63 2.13 10.03
CA PHE A 85 6.55 0.75 10.49
C PHE A 85 5.48 0.55 11.57
N ALA A 86 5.09 1.62 12.28
CA ALA A 86 3.96 1.62 13.21
C ALA A 86 2.60 1.75 12.50
N GLY A 87 2.54 1.46 11.20
CA GLY A 87 1.33 1.57 10.38
C GLY A 87 1.30 2.83 9.49
N PRO A 88 0.48 2.82 8.42
CA PRO A 88 0.23 3.98 7.55
C PRO A 88 -0.31 5.16 8.37
N LYS A 89 0.17 6.37 8.10
CA LYS A 89 -0.22 7.62 8.77
C LYS A 89 -0.52 8.69 7.73
#